data_AF-A0A1B9P177-F1
#
_entry.id   AF-A0A1B9P177-F1
#
_cell.length_a   1.000
_cell.length_b   1.000
_cell.length_c   1.000
_cell.angle_alpha   90.00
_cell.angle_beta   90.00
_cell.angle_gamma   90.00
#
_symmetry.space_group_name_H-M   'P 1'
#
loop_
_entity.id
_entity.type
_entity.pdbx_description
1 polymer ?
#
loop_
_entity_poly.entity_id
_entity_poly.type
_entity_poly.pdbx_seq_one_letter_code
_entity_poly.pdbx_strand_id
1 'polypeptide(L)'
;MQKITIANLVLEPATRRLSNNADDAIILRPLPYNVFTLLLEQKGNCIDRDELFDVCWEGAIVTDQALTNVISGLRRNLIQLEAEGIAIKTVSKVGYLLTVDETVVMQPVIEPKIIPPVIDNIEPKAILVSPQAEDPLMVNDNVAISNDVPVLPTTEVGRSRVRLLTKPSLKSALIAFCLCSLIAAVCWYEKASSVPYFLVKENYNHFEIKNTDFYILNNTRGKDNIEAIQSGLESLNLVECNAEIYIRMYDSVYDDDTYSLKGYIVAKNSNRNSNYSLSKFSHENLPTIIANGLKRAKLICE
;
A
#
# COMPACT_ATOMS: atom_id res chain seq x y z
N MET A 1 27.69 2.25 -5.83
CA MET A 1 26.72 3.15 -5.17
C MET A 1 27.14 3.31 -3.72
N GLN A 2 27.13 4.55 -3.23
CA GLN A 2 27.60 4.89 -1.87
C GLN A 2 26.45 4.71 -0.87
N LYS A 3 26.75 4.16 0.31
CA LYS A 3 25.79 4.12 1.43
C LYS A 3 25.51 5.54 1.91
N ILE A 4 24.26 5.83 2.25
CA ILE A 4 23.85 7.16 2.74
C ILE A 4 23.66 7.06 4.24
N THR A 5 24.47 7.81 5.01
CA THR A 5 24.33 7.88 6.48
C THR A 5 23.49 9.08 6.84
N ILE A 6 22.42 8.87 7.61
CA ILE A 6 21.50 9.90 8.08
C ILE A 6 21.24 9.68 9.57
N ALA A 7 21.71 10.61 10.41
CA ALA A 7 21.70 10.46 11.86
C ALA A 7 22.32 9.11 12.30
N ASN A 8 21.59 8.28 13.04
CA ASN A 8 22.02 6.94 13.46
C ASN A 8 21.63 5.81 12.47
N LEU A 9 21.18 6.17 11.26
CA LEU A 9 20.74 5.22 10.24
C LEU A 9 21.69 5.19 9.04
N VAL A 10 21.75 4.01 8.41
CA VAL A 10 22.45 3.79 7.14
C VAL A 10 21.45 3.24 6.13
N LEU A 11 21.27 3.97 5.03
CA LEU A 11 20.47 3.55 3.89
C LEU A 11 21.40 2.98 2.79
N GLU A 12 21.11 1.76 2.36
CA GLU A 12 21.78 1.10 1.24
C GLU A 12 20.88 1.10 -0.01
N PRO A 13 21.15 1.97 -1.01
CA PRO A 13 20.29 2.09 -2.19
C PRO A 13 20.11 0.81 -3.00
N ALA A 14 21.16 -0.01 -3.11
CA ALA A 14 21.15 -1.23 -3.92
C ALA A 14 20.19 -2.30 -3.39
N THR A 15 20.02 -2.36 -2.06
CA THR A 15 19.19 -3.37 -1.38
C THR A 15 17.91 -2.78 -0.80
N ARG A 16 17.78 -1.44 -0.78
CA ARG A 16 16.74 -0.68 -0.05
C ARG A 16 16.72 -1.03 1.44
N ARG A 17 17.85 -1.49 1.97
CA ARG A 17 18.03 -1.84 3.37
C ARG A 17 18.29 -0.57 4.15
N LEU A 18 17.47 -0.33 5.16
CA LEU A 18 17.66 0.73 6.15
C LEU A 18 18.04 0.05 7.47
N SER A 19 19.20 0.40 8.03
CA SER A 19 19.71 -0.19 9.27
C SER A 19 20.11 0.88 10.27
N ASN A 20 20.07 0.54 11.57
CA ASN A 20 20.64 1.36 12.63
C ASN A 20 22.10 0.96 12.92
N ASN A 21 22.74 1.65 13.85
CA ASN A 21 24.11 1.34 14.31
C ASN A 21 24.20 0.05 15.16
N ALA A 22 23.06 -0.56 15.53
CA ALA A 22 22.96 -1.76 16.37
C ALA A 22 22.62 -3.04 15.56
N ASP A 23 22.87 -3.02 14.25
CA ASP A 23 22.62 -4.11 13.29
C ASP A 23 21.14 -4.49 13.04
N ASP A 24 20.17 -3.79 13.63
CA ASP A 24 18.76 -3.93 13.23
C ASP A 24 18.56 -3.35 11.83
N ALA A 25 17.76 -4.04 11.01
CA ALA A 25 17.52 -3.61 9.66
C ALA A 25 16.17 -4.02 9.11
N ILE A 26 15.64 -3.16 8.24
CA ILE A 26 14.39 -3.38 7.53
C ILE A 26 14.65 -3.18 6.04
N ILE A 27 14.04 -4.02 5.20
CA ILE A 27 14.04 -3.83 3.75
C ILE A 27 12.80 -3.02 3.38
N LEU A 28 13.02 -1.81 2.87
CA LEU A 28 11.94 -0.97 2.37
C LEU A 28 11.42 -1.56 1.04
N ARG A 29 10.09 -1.65 0.95
CA ARG A 29 9.40 -1.93 -0.32
C ARG A 29 9.71 -0.81 -1.34
N PRO A 30 9.60 -1.07 -2.65
CA PRO A 30 9.97 -0.10 -3.69
C PRO A 30 9.36 1.30 -3.47
N LEU A 31 8.05 1.36 -3.27
CA LEU A 31 7.33 2.62 -3.13
C LEU A 31 7.70 3.40 -1.85
N PRO A 32 7.67 2.82 -0.63
CA PRO A 32 8.19 3.48 0.56
C PRO A 32 9.66 3.93 0.44
N TYR A 33 10.50 3.15 -0.24
CA TYR A 33 11.89 3.54 -0.51
C TYR A 33 11.97 4.79 -1.39
N ASN A 34 11.20 4.85 -2.49
CA ASN A 34 11.16 6.02 -3.37
C ASN A 34 10.70 7.27 -2.61
N VAL A 35 9.61 7.16 -1.84
CA VAL A 35 9.08 8.26 -1.01
C VAL A 35 10.10 8.73 0.03
N PHE A 36 10.75 7.80 0.72
CA PHE A 36 11.76 8.14 1.72
C PHE A 36 12.99 8.79 1.10
N THR A 37 13.42 8.32 -0.08
CA THR A 37 14.56 8.89 -0.81
C THR A 37 14.26 10.31 -1.27
N LEU A 38 13.07 10.57 -1.82
CA LEU A 38 12.67 11.91 -2.23
C LEU A 38 12.61 12.88 -1.02
N LEU A 39 12.07 12.42 0.11
CA LEU A 39 12.07 13.17 1.37
C LEU A 39 13.48 13.47 1.90
N LEU A 40 14.43 12.56 1.68
CA LEU A 40 15.84 12.74 2.04
C LEU A 40 16.55 13.75 1.14
N GLU A 41 16.30 13.69 -0.17
CA GLU A 41 16.86 14.63 -1.16
C GLU A 41 16.43 16.08 -0.87
N GLN A 42 15.20 16.26 -0.41
CA GLN A 42 14.63 17.56 -0.01
C GLN A 42 14.60 17.74 1.52
N LYS A 43 15.57 17.17 2.25
CA LYS A 43 15.61 17.27 3.73
C LYS A 43 15.45 18.72 4.20
N GLY A 44 14.62 18.92 5.21
CA GLY A 44 14.28 20.24 5.76
C GLY A 44 13.24 21.05 4.96
N ASN A 45 12.97 20.69 3.69
CA ASN A 45 11.93 21.33 2.88
C ASN A 45 10.61 20.56 2.95
N CYS A 46 9.49 21.27 2.87
CA CYS A 46 8.18 20.65 2.74
C CYS A 46 7.94 20.28 1.28
N ILE A 47 7.67 19.00 1.02
CA ILE A 47 7.27 18.49 -0.28
C ILE A 47 5.75 18.43 -0.34
N ASP A 48 5.18 18.94 -1.43
CA ASP A 48 3.74 18.89 -1.67
C ASP A 48 3.27 17.45 -1.91
N ARG A 49 2.01 17.17 -1.56
CA ARG A 49 1.40 15.85 -1.77
C ARG A 49 1.36 15.48 -3.25
N ASP A 50 1.04 16.42 -4.13
CA ASP A 50 0.97 16.18 -5.57
C ASP A 50 2.35 15.88 -6.16
N GLU A 51 3.40 16.55 -5.68
CA GLU A 51 4.78 16.25 -6.08
C GLU A 51 5.20 14.83 -5.67
N LEU A 52 4.85 14.41 -4.45
CA LEU A 52 5.09 13.03 -3.99
C LEU A 52 4.36 12.01 -4.86
N PHE A 53 3.12 12.30 -5.27
CA PHE A 53 2.38 11.43 -6.19
C PHE A 53 3.02 11.37 -7.57
N ASP A 54 3.40 12.52 -8.14
CA ASP A 54 3.98 12.60 -9.47
C ASP A 54 5.29 11.83 -9.57
N VAL A 55 6.17 11.97 -8.58
CA VAL A 55 7.49 11.36 -8.60
C VAL A 55 7.45 9.88 -8.21
N CYS A 56 6.69 9.50 -7.18
CA CYS A 56 6.81 8.17 -6.58
C CYS A 56 5.80 7.13 -7.10
N TRP A 57 4.67 7.55 -7.69
CA TRP A 57 3.64 6.62 -8.15
C TRP A 57 3.70 6.29 -9.64
N GLU A 58 4.70 6.78 -10.38
CA GLU A 58 4.95 6.42 -11.80
C GLU A 58 3.70 6.51 -12.70
N GLY A 59 2.81 7.47 -12.43
CA GLY A 59 1.55 7.58 -13.14
C GLY A 59 0.53 6.49 -12.79
N ALA A 60 0.53 6.01 -11.54
CA ALA A 60 -0.58 5.27 -10.96
C ALA A 60 -1.52 6.21 -10.21
N ILE A 61 -2.81 6.21 -10.56
CA ILE A 61 -3.81 6.99 -9.83
C ILE A 61 -4.10 6.30 -8.50
N VAL A 62 -3.89 7.02 -7.41
CA VAL A 62 -4.19 6.57 -6.05
C VAL A 62 -4.91 7.66 -5.26
N THR A 63 -5.54 7.24 -4.17
CA THR A 63 -6.17 8.17 -3.23
C THR A 63 -5.14 8.81 -2.30
N ASP A 64 -5.50 9.95 -1.72
CA ASP A 64 -4.75 10.61 -0.64
C ASP A 64 -4.38 9.66 0.51
N GLN A 65 -5.21 8.64 0.76
CA GLN A 65 -4.99 7.63 1.78
C GLN A 65 -3.77 6.75 1.49
N ALA A 66 -3.45 6.50 0.21
CA ALA A 66 -2.29 5.70 -0.17
C ALA A 66 -0.98 6.33 0.31
N LEU A 67 -0.82 7.64 0.11
CA LEU A 67 0.32 8.39 0.62
C LEU A 67 0.36 8.39 2.15
N THR A 68 -0.78 8.63 2.79
CA THR A 68 -0.88 8.57 4.27
C THR A 68 -0.44 7.22 4.83
N ASN A 69 -0.81 6.12 4.18
CA ASN A 69 -0.41 4.77 4.59
C ASN A 69 1.11 4.55 4.45
N VAL A 70 1.70 5.01 3.34
CA VAL A 70 3.15 4.93 3.12
C VAL A 70 3.92 5.73 4.18
N ILE A 71 3.53 6.99 4.41
CA ILE A 71 4.16 7.84 5.43
C ILE A 71 4.02 7.22 6.82
N SER A 72 2.86 6.67 7.15
CA SER A 72 2.63 5.98 8.43
C SER A 72 3.52 4.75 8.57
N GLY A 73 3.71 3.98 7.50
CA GLY A 73 4.65 2.85 7.45
C GLY A 73 6.10 3.28 7.67
N LEU A 74 6.53 4.35 7.01
CA LEU A 74 7.88 4.90 7.18
C LEU A 74 8.13 5.36 8.62
N ARG A 75 7.18 6.08 9.22
CA ARG A 75 7.28 6.48 10.65
C ARG A 75 7.42 5.28 11.58
N ARG A 76 6.65 4.22 11.36
CA ARG A 76 6.79 2.98 12.14
C ARG A 76 8.16 2.33 11.96
N ASN A 77 8.68 2.29 10.73
CA ASN A 77 10.01 1.74 10.46
C ASN A 77 11.10 2.57 11.18
N LEU A 78 11.00 3.91 11.20
CA LEU A 78 11.92 4.77 11.93
C LEU A 78 11.87 4.50 13.44
N ILE A 79 10.67 4.35 14.02
CA ILE A 79 10.51 4.00 15.44
C ILE A 79 11.10 2.62 15.73
N GLN A 80 10.85 1.63 14.87
CA GLN A 80 11.35 0.27 15.05
C GLN A 80 12.88 0.19 14.98
N LEU A 81 13.51 1.04 14.17
CA LEU A 81 14.97 1.14 14.07
C LEU A 81 15.59 2.04 15.15
N GLU A 82 14.80 2.50 16.12
CA GLU A 82 15.23 3.41 17.18
C GLU A 82 15.94 4.65 16.60
N ALA A 83 15.34 5.22 15.54
CA ALA A 83 15.95 6.32 14.83
C ALA A 83 15.98 7.59 15.69
N GLU A 84 17.17 8.18 15.85
CA GLU A 84 17.40 9.39 16.63
C GLU A 84 17.64 10.58 15.70
N GLY A 85 17.14 11.76 16.06
CA GLY A 85 17.36 12.98 15.28
C GLY A 85 16.79 12.94 13.86
N ILE A 86 15.88 12.02 13.53
CA ILE A 86 15.19 11.97 12.24
C ILE A 86 13.69 11.79 12.42
N ALA A 87 12.88 12.63 11.77
CA ALA A 87 11.43 12.54 11.86
C ALA A 87 10.74 13.03 10.58
N ILE A 88 9.71 12.31 10.17
CA ILE A 88 8.80 12.74 9.09
C ILE A 88 7.65 13.53 9.71
N LYS A 89 7.61 14.85 9.53
CA LYS A 89 6.55 15.73 10.03
C LYS A 89 5.51 16.00 8.94
N THR A 90 4.26 16.16 9.37
CA THR A 90 3.17 16.59 8.49
C THR A 90 3.06 18.10 8.56
N VAL A 91 3.09 18.78 7.41
CA VAL A 91 2.71 20.20 7.30
C VAL A 91 1.25 20.26 6.87
N SER A 92 0.41 20.76 7.75
CA SER A 92 -1.04 20.80 7.53
C SER A 92 -1.38 21.47 6.20
N LYS A 93 -2.26 20.83 5.42
CA LYS A 93 -2.74 21.29 4.10
C LYS A 93 -1.68 21.43 3.00
N VAL A 94 -0.41 21.09 3.24
CA VAL A 94 0.67 21.19 2.25
C VAL A 94 1.24 19.82 1.92
N GLY A 95 1.78 19.12 2.91
CA GLY A 95 2.42 17.83 2.65
C GLY A 95 3.30 17.34 3.78
N TYR A 96 4.49 16.87 3.43
CA TYR A 96 5.39 16.19 4.35
C TYR A 96 6.81 16.75 4.25
N LEU A 97 7.48 16.82 5.40
CA LEU A 97 8.89 17.21 5.47
C LEU A 97 9.64 16.19 6.33
N LEU A 98 10.90 15.99 6.00
CA LEU A 98 11.83 15.20 6.81
C LEU A 98 12.76 16.15 7.56
N THR A 99 12.73 16.11 8.89
CA THR A 99 13.73 16.80 9.73
C THR A 99 14.85 15.86 10.08
N VAL A 100 16.09 16.34 9.96
CA VAL A 100 17.29 15.65 10.44
C VAL A 100 18.04 16.64 11.34
N ASP A 101 18.20 16.28 12.62
CA ASP A 101 18.95 17.05 13.59
C ASP A 101 20.44 16.75 13.38
N GLU A 102 21.16 17.64 12.69
CA GLU A 102 22.60 17.45 12.40
C GLU A 102 23.50 17.66 13.64
N THR A 103 22.95 17.70 14.85
CA THR A 103 23.68 18.00 16.09
C THR A 103 24.26 16.77 16.78
N VAL A 104 24.93 15.84 16.07
CA VAL A 104 25.93 14.94 16.70
C VAL A 104 27.01 14.53 15.69
N VAL A 105 27.87 15.45 15.25
CA VAL A 105 29.27 15.11 14.95
C VAL A 105 30.14 16.32 15.26
N MET A 106 30.88 16.27 16.37
CA MET A 106 32.25 16.78 16.49
C MET A 106 32.79 16.34 17.86
N GLN A 107 33.41 15.17 17.90
CA GLN A 107 34.57 14.99 18.74
C GLN A 107 35.75 14.68 17.82
N PRO A 108 36.84 15.48 17.85
CA PRO A 108 38.08 15.06 17.23
C PRO A 108 38.60 13.87 18.02
N VAL A 109 38.84 12.76 17.33
CA VAL A 109 39.59 11.62 17.88
C VAL A 109 41.00 12.13 18.17
N ILE A 110 41.29 12.44 19.43
CA ILE A 110 42.65 12.50 19.94
C ILE A 110 42.99 11.06 20.33
N GLU A 111 43.80 10.41 19.50
CA GLU A 111 44.42 9.11 19.79
C GLU A 111 45.22 9.15 21.10
N PRO A 112 44.94 8.27 22.08
CA PRO A 112 45.90 7.93 23.11
C PRO A 112 46.75 6.74 22.63
N LYS A 113 48.02 7.05 22.44
CA LYS A 113 49.16 6.18 22.15
C LYS A 113 49.19 4.91 23.03
N ILE A 114 49.29 3.77 22.37
CA ILE A 114 49.50 2.43 22.94
C ILE A 114 50.89 2.34 23.62
N ILE A 115 50.94 1.84 24.86
CA ILE A 115 52.11 1.17 25.47
C ILE A 115 51.60 0.01 26.34
N PRO A 116 51.96 -1.26 26.07
CA PRO A 116 51.91 -2.37 27.03
C PRO A 116 53.34 -2.83 27.39
N PRO A 117 53.54 -3.83 28.27
CA PRO A 117 52.85 -4.17 29.51
C PRO A 117 53.85 -4.26 30.70
N VAL A 118 53.39 -4.21 31.95
CA VAL A 118 54.18 -4.67 33.10
C VAL A 118 53.41 -5.77 33.81
N ILE A 119 53.99 -6.96 33.72
CA ILE A 119 53.69 -8.16 34.48
C ILE A 119 54.30 -7.95 35.87
N ASP A 120 53.56 -8.25 36.93
CA ASP A 120 54.19 -8.87 38.10
C ASP A 120 53.25 -9.90 38.72
N ASN A 121 53.81 -11.10 38.80
CA ASN A 121 53.24 -12.33 39.34
C ASN A 121 53.37 -12.33 40.86
N ILE A 122 52.33 -12.75 41.59
CA ILE A 122 52.49 -13.44 42.88
C ILE A 122 51.40 -14.53 43.01
N GLU A 123 51.76 -15.75 42.59
CA GLU A 123 51.32 -17.02 43.18
C GLU A 123 52.16 -17.30 44.46
N PRO A 124 52.01 -18.40 45.25
CA PRO A 124 50.99 -19.46 45.30
C PRO A 124 50.58 -19.88 46.74
N LYS A 125 49.49 -20.64 46.91
CA LYS A 125 49.51 -21.82 47.81
C LYS A 125 48.38 -22.80 47.56
N ALA A 126 48.79 -24.00 47.15
CA ALA A 126 48.02 -25.23 47.05
C ALA A 126 47.59 -25.77 48.43
N ILE A 127 46.60 -26.68 48.45
CA ILE A 127 46.80 -28.10 48.81
C ILE A 127 45.47 -28.90 48.70
N LEU A 128 45.51 -29.90 47.81
CA LEU A 128 45.07 -31.31 47.86
C LEU A 128 43.64 -31.61 48.39
N VAL A 129 42.82 -32.42 47.70
CA VAL A 129 42.95 -33.90 47.59
C VAL A 129 42.24 -34.45 46.33
N SER A 130 42.89 -35.43 45.68
CA SER A 130 42.53 -36.31 44.53
C SER A 130 41.63 -37.52 44.94
N PRO A 131 41.34 -38.55 44.09
CA PRO A 131 41.05 -38.66 42.65
C PRO A 131 39.86 -39.64 42.34
N GLN A 132 39.73 -40.06 41.06
CA GLN A 132 38.97 -41.20 40.44
C GLN A 132 37.70 -40.76 39.67
N ALA A 133 37.70 -40.70 38.32
CA ALA A 133 37.64 -41.78 37.30
C ALA A 133 36.36 -42.63 37.49
N GLU A 134 35.44 -42.86 36.54
CA GLU A 134 35.54 -43.15 35.10
C GLU A 134 34.21 -42.80 34.37
N ASP A 135 34.29 -42.47 33.08
CA ASP A 135 33.23 -42.58 32.05
C ASP A 135 33.00 -44.09 31.75
N PRO A 136 31.92 -44.62 31.10
CA PRO A 136 31.03 -43.93 30.14
C PRO A 136 29.57 -44.46 30.03
N LEU A 137 28.83 -43.95 29.03
CA LEU A 137 27.67 -44.55 28.32
C LEU A 137 26.28 -44.57 29.01
N MET A 138 25.29 -43.84 28.47
CA MET A 138 24.34 -44.35 27.46
C MET A 138 23.16 -43.39 27.25
N VAL A 139 22.97 -43.06 25.97
CA VAL A 139 21.70 -42.63 25.37
C VAL A 139 20.75 -43.83 25.35
N ASN A 140 19.49 -43.67 25.76
CA ASN A 140 18.42 -44.51 25.26
C ASN A 140 17.03 -43.92 25.55
N ASP A 141 16.26 -43.71 24.49
CA ASP A 141 14.85 -44.10 24.44
C ASP A 141 14.59 -44.58 23.01
N ASN A 142 14.62 -45.90 22.86
CA ASN A 142 14.19 -46.63 21.66
C ASN A 142 12.98 -47.47 22.06
N VAL A 143 11.86 -47.38 21.33
CA VAL A 143 11.01 -48.55 21.09
C VAL A 143 10.55 -48.54 19.63
N ALA A 144 11.02 -49.55 18.92
CA ALA A 144 10.68 -49.88 17.55
C ALA A 144 9.47 -50.83 17.48
N ILE A 145 8.72 -50.66 16.38
CA ILE A 145 8.06 -51.65 15.50
C ILE A 145 8.25 -53.14 15.89
N SER A 146 7.16 -53.93 16.01
CA SER A 146 6.79 -54.96 15.01
C SER A 146 5.67 -55.94 15.46
N ASN A 147 4.81 -56.27 14.49
CA ASN A 147 4.21 -57.58 14.16
C ASN A 147 3.07 -58.25 14.96
N ASP A 148 2.10 -58.65 14.12
CA ASP A 148 1.36 -59.92 14.06
C ASP A 148 -0.09 -60.05 14.57
N VAL A 149 -0.83 -60.71 13.67
CA VAL A 149 -2.28 -60.95 13.52
C VAL A 149 -2.78 -61.98 14.53
N PRO A 150 -4.07 -61.91 14.96
CA PRO A 150 -4.98 -63.03 14.64
C PRO A 150 -6.43 -62.63 14.27
N VAL A 151 -7.10 -63.63 13.69
CA VAL A 151 -8.39 -63.74 12.98
C VAL A 151 -9.66 -63.60 13.86
N LEU A 152 -10.75 -63.09 13.24
CA LEU A 152 -12.23 -63.17 13.46
C LEU A 152 -12.80 -63.94 14.69
N PRO A 153 -13.96 -63.52 15.28
CA PRO A 153 -15.26 -63.58 14.59
C PRO A 153 -16.26 -62.42 14.83
N THR A 154 -17.11 -62.22 13.81
CA THR A 154 -18.51 -61.75 13.77
C THR A 154 -19.09 -60.94 14.94
N THR A 155 -19.58 -59.74 14.63
CA THR A 155 -20.95 -59.32 15.01
C THR A 155 -21.44 -58.24 14.06
N GLU A 156 -22.62 -58.48 13.50
CA GLU A 156 -23.34 -57.61 12.60
C GLU A 156 -23.74 -56.31 13.29
N VAL A 157 -23.29 -55.16 12.76
CA VAL A 157 -23.97 -53.88 12.98
C VAL A 157 -24.17 -53.24 11.62
N GLY A 158 -25.40 -53.33 11.13
CA GLY A 158 -25.85 -52.79 9.86
C GLY A 158 -25.53 -51.30 9.74
N ARG A 159 -24.56 -50.99 8.89
CA ARG A 159 -24.26 -49.61 8.49
C ARG A 159 -25.22 -49.25 7.36
N SER A 160 -26.40 -48.74 7.73
CA SER A 160 -27.37 -48.15 6.81
C SER A 160 -26.71 -47.06 5.97
N ARG A 161 -26.26 -47.43 4.77
CA ARG A 161 -26.01 -46.49 3.68
C ARG A 161 -27.38 -46.07 3.17
N VAL A 162 -27.91 -44.95 3.66
CA VAL A 162 -29.04 -44.27 3.03
C VAL A 162 -28.54 -43.76 1.68
N ARG A 163 -28.57 -44.62 0.66
CA ARG A 163 -28.56 -44.22 -0.75
C ARG A 163 -29.91 -43.55 -1.01
N LEU A 164 -30.01 -42.25 -0.74
CA LEU A 164 -31.12 -41.45 -1.24
C LEU A 164 -30.87 -41.14 -2.72
N LEU A 165 -30.96 -42.17 -3.56
CA LEU A 165 -31.15 -42.03 -5.01
C LEU A 165 -32.61 -42.38 -5.30
N THR A 166 -33.52 -41.58 -4.77
CA THR A 166 -34.89 -41.53 -5.31
C THR A 166 -34.79 -40.86 -6.67
N LYS A 167 -35.12 -41.59 -7.74
CA LYS A 167 -35.24 -41.02 -9.10
C LYS A 167 -36.09 -39.74 -9.00
N PRO A 168 -35.62 -38.59 -9.49
CA PRO A 168 -36.39 -37.36 -9.37
C PRO A 168 -37.70 -37.55 -10.14
N SER A 169 -38.82 -37.39 -9.44
CA SER A 169 -40.12 -37.23 -10.11
C SER A 169 -40.03 -36.04 -11.05
N LEU A 170 -40.58 -36.17 -12.26
CA LEU A 170 -40.54 -35.13 -13.30
C LEU A 170 -40.98 -33.76 -12.78
N LYS A 171 -41.92 -33.74 -11.82
CA LYS A 171 -42.40 -32.54 -11.14
C LYS A 171 -41.34 -31.86 -10.26
N SER A 172 -40.51 -32.62 -9.55
CA SER A 172 -39.44 -32.09 -8.70
C SER A 172 -38.33 -31.46 -9.54
N ALA A 173 -37.98 -32.08 -10.68
CA ALA A 173 -37.04 -31.52 -11.64
C ALA A 173 -37.55 -30.19 -12.23
N LEU A 174 -38.84 -30.11 -12.57
CA LEU A 174 -39.46 -28.87 -13.06
C LEU A 174 -39.47 -27.75 -12.00
N ILE A 175 -39.79 -28.06 -10.75
CA ILE A 175 -39.75 -27.08 -9.66
C ILE A 175 -38.32 -26.58 -9.44
N ALA A 176 -37.33 -27.47 -9.39
CA ALA A 176 -35.94 -27.08 -9.24
C ALA A 176 -35.46 -26.21 -10.41
N PHE A 177 -35.85 -26.53 -11.65
CA PHE A 177 -35.52 -25.72 -12.82
C PHE A 177 -36.16 -24.32 -12.76
N CYS A 178 -37.44 -24.22 -12.35
CA CYS A 178 -38.12 -22.94 -12.16
C CYS A 178 -37.49 -22.11 -11.03
N LEU A 179 -37.06 -22.74 -9.94
CA LEU A 179 -36.34 -22.05 -8.86
C LEU A 179 -34.98 -21.55 -9.34
N CYS A 180 -34.23 -22.38 -10.07
CA CYS A 180 -32.95 -21.97 -10.65
C CYS A 180 -33.11 -20.85 -11.67
N SER A 181 -34.16 -20.86 -12.50
CA SER A 181 -34.41 -19.78 -13.46
C SER A 181 -34.84 -18.49 -12.78
N LEU A 182 -35.65 -18.55 -11.71
CA LEU A 182 -35.98 -17.39 -10.88
C LEU A 182 -34.74 -16.81 -10.19
N ILE A 183 -33.89 -17.65 -9.61
CA ILE A 183 -32.63 -17.21 -9.00
C ILE A 183 -31.73 -16.58 -10.07
N ALA A 184 -31.59 -17.21 -11.23
CA ALA A 184 -30.82 -16.65 -12.34
C ALA A 184 -31.38 -15.29 -12.80
N ALA A 185 -32.70 -15.16 -12.88
CA ALA A 185 -33.37 -13.90 -13.24
C ALA A 185 -33.13 -12.81 -12.19
N VAL A 186 -33.21 -13.14 -10.89
CA VAL A 186 -32.92 -12.21 -9.80
C VAL A 186 -31.45 -11.78 -9.81
N CYS A 187 -30.51 -12.74 -9.92
CA CYS A 187 -29.09 -12.42 -10.03
C CYS A 187 -28.76 -11.58 -11.27
N TRP A 188 -29.47 -11.81 -12.38
CA TRP A 188 -29.30 -11.02 -13.59
C TRP A 188 -29.88 -9.60 -13.41
N TYR A 189 -31.03 -9.47 -12.74
CA TYR A 189 -31.67 -8.20 -12.43
C TYR A 189 -30.85 -7.34 -11.47
N GLU A 190 -30.29 -7.92 -10.40
CA GLU A 190 -29.40 -7.22 -9.46
C GLU A 190 -28.12 -6.71 -10.14
N LYS A 191 -27.55 -7.53 -11.04
CA LYS A 191 -26.39 -7.14 -11.85
C LYS A 191 -26.71 -6.01 -12.83
N ALA A 192 -27.93 -5.94 -13.34
CA ALA A 192 -28.36 -4.88 -14.26
C ALA A 192 -28.74 -3.57 -13.55
N SER A 193 -29.18 -3.63 -12.28
CA SER A 193 -29.85 -2.48 -11.63
C SER A 193 -29.00 -1.69 -10.63
N SER A 194 -27.73 -2.04 -10.40
CA SER A 194 -26.88 -1.36 -9.41
C SER A 194 -25.80 -0.48 -10.03
N VAL A 195 -26.17 0.40 -10.96
CA VAL A 195 -25.30 1.52 -11.32
C VAL A 195 -25.21 2.45 -10.09
N PRO A 196 -24.01 2.71 -9.53
CA PRO A 196 -23.86 3.62 -8.41
C PRO A 196 -24.50 4.98 -8.72
N TYR A 197 -25.12 5.63 -7.73
CA TYR A 197 -25.84 6.90 -7.95
C TYR A 197 -24.99 7.97 -8.65
N PHE A 198 -23.67 7.92 -8.47
CA PHE A 198 -22.74 8.87 -9.06
C PHE A 198 -22.36 8.56 -10.51
N LEU A 199 -22.84 7.47 -11.10
CA LEU A 199 -22.67 7.15 -12.53
C LEU A 199 -23.96 7.36 -13.34
N VAL A 200 -24.98 7.95 -12.71
CA VAL A 200 -26.23 8.33 -13.38
C VAL A 200 -25.95 9.56 -14.26
N LYS A 201 -25.80 9.33 -15.57
CA LYS A 201 -25.29 10.29 -16.56
C LYS A 201 -26.15 11.55 -16.66
N GLU A 202 -27.44 11.42 -16.40
CA GLU A 202 -28.43 12.50 -16.47
C GLU A 202 -28.17 13.62 -15.45
N ASN A 203 -27.38 13.35 -14.40
CA ASN A 203 -27.02 14.34 -13.39
C ASN A 203 -25.81 15.19 -13.79
N TYR A 204 -25.18 14.93 -14.93
CA TYR A 204 -23.92 15.54 -15.32
C TYR A 204 -24.07 16.40 -16.57
N ASN A 205 -23.29 17.47 -16.63
CA ASN A 205 -22.99 18.12 -17.91
C ASN A 205 -22.01 17.23 -18.67
N HIS A 206 -22.17 17.13 -19.98
CA HIS A 206 -21.40 16.22 -20.81
C HIS A 206 -20.77 16.94 -22.00
N PHE A 207 -19.52 16.59 -22.29
CA PHE A 207 -18.84 16.89 -23.55
C PHE A 207 -17.83 15.78 -23.86
N GLU A 208 -17.41 15.71 -25.12
CA GLU A 208 -16.47 14.69 -25.60
C GLU A 208 -15.24 15.35 -26.22
N ILE A 209 -14.05 14.85 -25.88
CA ILE A 209 -12.79 15.24 -26.51
C ILE A 209 -12.04 13.97 -26.92
N LYS A 210 -11.77 13.80 -28.21
CA LYS A 210 -10.96 12.68 -28.75
C LYS A 210 -11.39 11.32 -28.15
N ASN A 211 -12.65 10.92 -28.34
CA ASN A 211 -13.22 9.66 -27.84
C ASN A 211 -13.17 9.46 -26.31
N THR A 212 -12.96 10.55 -25.56
CA THR A 212 -12.99 10.58 -24.11
C THR A 212 -14.25 11.34 -23.67
N ASP A 213 -15.13 10.69 -22.93
CA ASP A 213 -16.35 11.32 -22.41
C ASP A 213 -16.08 11.97 -21.06
N PHE A 214 -16.43 13.25 -20.93
CA PHE A 214 -16.33 14.00 -19.68
C PHE A 214 -17.73 14.28 -19.14
N TYR A 215 -17.99 13.81 -17.92
CA TYR A 215 -19.21 14.05 -17.15
C TYR A 215 -18.85 14.96 -15.96
N ILE A 216 -19.29 16.22 -15.99
CA ILE A 216 -18.99 17.23 -14.97
C ILE A 216 -20.23 17.55 -14.12
N LEU A 217 -20.13 17.33 -12.81
CA LEU A 217 -21.14 17.70 -11.82
C LEU A 217 -20.55 18.72 -10.84
N ASN A 218 -21.10 19.93 -10.89
CA ASN A 218 -20.76 21.00 -9.97
C ASN A 218 -21.74 21.04 -8.79
N ASN A 219 -21.26 20.73 -7.59
CA ASN A 219 -22.00 20.91 -6.34
C ASN A 219 -21.43 22.07 -5.50
N THR A 220 -20.67 22.98 -6.11
CA THR A 220 -20.14 24.19 -5.47
C THR A 220 -21.16 25.33 -5.55
N ARG A 221 -20.97 26.39 -4.77
CA ARG A 221 -21.76 27.64 -4.88
C ARG A 221 -21.50 28.40 -6.18
N GLY A 222 -20.32 28.22 -6.78
CA GLY A 222 -19.95 28.85 -8.05
C GLY A 222 -20.65 28.18 -9.23
N LYS A 223 -20.88 28.92 -10.31
CA LYS A 223 -21.34 28.32 -11.58
C LYS A 223 -20.13 27.93 -12.42
N ASP A 224 -20.13 26.70 -12.89
CA ASP A 224 -19.16 26.28 -13.92
C ASP A 224 -19.50 26.88 -15.27
N ASN A 225 -18.45 27.26 -16.00
CA ASN A 225 -18.53 27.49 -17.43
C ASN A 225 -17.99 26.24 -18.14
N ILE A 226 -18.89 25.33 -18.52
CA ILE A 226 -18.54 24.07 -19.20
C ILE A 226 -17.77 24.33 -20.51
N GLU A 227 -18.13 25.38 -21.25
CA GLU A 227 -17.47 25.75 -22.51
C GLU A 227 -16.02 26.19 -22.26
N ALA A 228 -15.76 26.92 -21.17
CA ALA A 228 -14.41 27.30 -20.77
C ALA A 228 -13.57 26.11 -20.32
N ILE A 229 -14.18 25.14 -19.60
CA ILE A 229 -13.50 23.90 -19.20
C ILE A 229 -13.14 23.08 -20.43
N GLN A 230 -14.08 22.88 -21.35
CA GLN A 230 -13.86 22.15 -22.60
C GLN A 230 -12.75 22.82 -23.43
N SER A 231 -12.86 24.13 -23.66
CA SER A 231 -11.84 24.89 -24.42
C SER A 231 -10.46 24.82 -23.76
N GLY A 232 -10.41 24.89 -22.42
CA GLY A 232 -9.18 24.73 -21.66
C GLY A 232 -8.55 23.35 -21.84
N LEU A 233 -9.34 22.29 -21.81
CA LEU A 233 -8.86 20.91 -22.03
C LEU A 233 -8.40 20.67 -23.46
N GLU A 234 -9.13 21.18 -24.45
CA GLU A 234 -8.74 21.11 -25.86
C GLU A 234 -7.40 21.81 -26.12
N SER A 235 -7.16 22.95 -25.46
CA SER A 235 -5.89 23.70 -25.58
C SER A 235 -4.67 22.94 -25.04
N LEU A 236 -4.89 21.98 -24.12
CA LEU A 236 -3.82 21.19 -23.49
C LEU A 236 -3.37 19.98 -24.33
N ASN A 237 -3.95 19.78 -25.52
CA ASN A 237 -3.60 18.69 -26.44
C ASN A 237 -3.54 17.32 -25.77
N LEU A 238 -4.61 16.97 -25.05
CA LEU A 238 -4.73 15.68 -24.37
C LEU A 238 -4.49 14.49 -25.32
N VAL A 239 -3.85 13.46 -24.78
CA VAL A 239 -3.77 12.13 -25.42
C VAL A 239 -5.18 11.53 -25.43
N GLU A 240 -5.53 10.83 -26.49
CA GLU A 240 -6.79 10.07 -26.56
C GLU A 240 -6.85 9.07 -25.41
N CYS A 241 -7.89 9.15 -24.59
CA CYS A 241 -8.15 8.26 -23.48
C CYS A 241 -9.52 7.64 -23.70
N ASN A 242 -9.59 6.42 -24.21
CA ASN A 242 -10.85 5.73 -24.53
C ASN A 242 -11.64 5.35 -23.26
N ALA A 243 -12.16 6.35 -22.55
CA ALA A 243 -12.69 6.25 -21.20
C ALA A 243 -13.86 7.23 -20.97
N GLU A 244 -14.66 6.91 -19.96
CA GLU A 244 -15.65 7.80 -19.37
C GLU A 244 -15.08 8.37 -18.06
N ILE A 245 -15.09 9.69 -17.94
CA ILE A 245 -14.52 10.43 -16.80
C ILE A 245 -15.63 11.19 -16.10
N TYR A 246 -15.87 10.86 -14.84
CA TYR A 246 -16.86 11.50 -13.99
C TYR A 246 -16.16 12.40 -12.98
N ILE A 247 -16.39 13.70 -13.04
CA ILE A 247 -15.78 14.70 -12.18
C ILE A 247 -16.87 15.37 -11.35
N ARG A 248 -16.70 15.34 -10.04
CA ARG A 248 -17.61 15.96 -9.08
C ARG A 248 -16.85 16.98 -8.25
N MET A 249 -17.36 18.19 -8.17
CA MET A 249 -16.73 19.30 -7.43
C MET A 249 -17.61 19.73 -6.27
N TYR A 250 -16.98 20.10 -5.16
CA TYR A 250 -17.65 20.50 -3.91
C TYR A 250 -16.93 21.69 -3.29
N ASP A 251 -17.67 22.57 -2.62
CA ASP A 251 -17.05 23.62 -1.79
C ASP A 251 -16.18 22.97 -0.71
N SER A 252 -15.02 23.56 -0.44
CA SER A 252 -14.21 23.18 0.71
C SER A 252 -14.95 23.53 2.00
N VAL A 253 -14.87 22.61 2.97
CA VAL A 253 -15.43 22.81 4.30
C VAL A 253 -14.55 23.76 5.14
N TYR A 254 -13.27 23.88 4.79
CA TYR A 254 -12.27 24.48 5.65
C TYR A 254 -11.80 25.88 5.24
N ASP A 255 -11.91 26.19 3.96
CA ASP A 255 -11.30 27.38 3.35
C ASP A 255 -12.27 27.95 2.31
N ASP A 256 -12.61 29.24 2.42
CA ASP A 256 -13.41 29.92 1.40
C ASP A 256 -12.67 29.98 0.05
N ASP A 257 -13.43 30.00 -1.05
CA ASP A 257 -12.93 30.02 -2.44
C ASP A 257 -11.98 28.88 -2.83
N THR A 258 -12.03 27.78 -2.08
CA THR A 258 -11.32 26.55 -2.40
C THR A 258 -12.29 25.41 -2.56
N TYR A 259 -11.92 24.45 -3.41
CA TYR A 259 -12.82 23.37 -3.83
C TYR A 259 -12.15 22.02 -3.66
N SER A 260 -12.96 20.98 -3.55
CA SER A 260 -12.52 19.59 -3.58
C SER A 260 -13.10 18.88 -4.80
N LEU A 261 -12.34 17.96 -5.37
CA LEU A 261 -12.68 17.24 -6.59
C LEU A 261 -12.63 15.75 -6.36
N LYS A 262 -13.65 15.04 -6.86
CA LYS A 262 -13.70 13.58 -6.93
C LYS A 262 -13.87 13.15 -8.38
N GLY A 263 -12.82 12.58 -8.94
CA GLY A 263 -12.79 11.96 -10.26
C GLY A 263 -13.02 10.46 -10.18
N TYR A 264 -13.76 9.90 -11.14
CA TYR A 264 -13.84 8.47 -11.38
C TYR A 264 -13.69 8.23 -12.87
N ILE A 265 -12.78 7.32 -13.25
CA ILE A 265 -12.45 7.04 -14.65
C ILE A 265 -12.75 5.57 -14.91
N VAL A 266 -13.44 5.27 -16.02
CA VAL A 266 -13.74 3.90 -16.46
C VAL A 266 -13.31 3.76 -17.91
N ALA A 267 -12.47 2.77 -18.22
CA ALA A 267 -12.12 2.47 -19.60
C ALA A 267 -13.36 1.96 -20.37
N LYS A 268 -13.57 2.45 -21.60
CA LYS A 268 -14.64 1.95 -22.47
C LYS A 268 -14.37 0.52 -22.95
N ASN A 269 -13.10 0.19 -23.13
CA ASN A 269 -12.65 -1.06 -23.77
C ASN A 269 -12.11 -2.11 -22.78
N SER A 270 -12.18 -1.85 -21.47
CA SER A 270 -11.72 -2.81 -20.46
C SER A 270 -12.46 -2.64 -19.14
N ASN A 271 -12.31 -3.59 -18.22
CA ASN A 271 -12.88 -3.48 -16.87
C ASN A 271 -12.02 -2.59 -15.94
N ARG A 272 -11.03 -1.86 -16.46
CA ARG A 272 -10.18 -0.98 -15.67
C ARG A 272 -10.96 0.27 -15.29
N ASN A 273 -10.87 0.62 -14.01
CA ASN A 273 -11.42 1.85 -13.48
C ASN A 273 -10.47 2.42 -12.42
N SER A 274 -10.63 3.69 -12.08
CA SER A 274 -9.90 4.31 -10.98
C SER A 274 -10.64 5.49 -10.37
N ASN A 275 -10.23 5.85 -9.16
CA ASN A 275 -10.71 7.00 -8.41
C ASN A 275 -9.57 8.01 -8.26
N TYR A 276 -9.84 9.26 -8.55
CA TYR A 276 -8.96 10.39 -8.28
C TYR A 276 -9.66 11.31 -7.28
N SER A 277 -8.91 11.84 -6.30
CA SER A 277 -9.47 12.77 -5.33
C SER A 277 -8.45 13.86 -5.08
N LEU A 278 -8.89 15.11 -5.15
CA LEU A 278 -8.09 16.27 -4.83
C LEU A 278 -8.80 17.07 -3.74
N SER A 279 -8.11 17.26 -2.62
CA SER A 279 -8.69 17.89 -1.44
C SER A 279 -8.78 19.42 -1.54
N LYS A 280 -7.98 20.04 -2.41
CA LYS A 280 -7.91 21.50 -2.56
C LYS A 280 -7.51 21.92 -3.97
N PHE A 281 -8.31 22.75 -4.62
CA PHE A 281 -7.95 23.43 -5.86
C PHE A 281 -8.76 24.72 -6.10
N SER A 282 -8.36 25.50 -7.12
CA SER A 282 -9.07 26.65 -7.66
C SER A 282 -9.62 26.33 -9.05
N HIS A 283 -10.79 26.87 -9.40
CA HIS A 283 -11.46 26.64 -10.70
C HIS A 283 -10.57 26.97 -11.91
N GLU A 284 -9.72 28.00 -11.81
CA GLU A 284 -8.81 28.39 -12.91
C GLU A 284 -7.84 27.28 -13.31
N ASN A 285 -7.46 26.43 -12.35
CA ASN A 285 -6.53 25.34 -12.57
C ASN A 285 -7.21 24.03 -12.98
N LEU A 286 -8.55 24.02 -13.10
CA LEU A 286 -9.33 22.80 -13.31
C LEU A 286 -8.92 22.04 -14.59
N PRO A 287 -8.78 22.68 -15.78
CA PRO A 287 -8.35 21.95 -16.97
C PRO A 287 -6.99 21.28 -16.80
N THR A 288 -6.03 21.97 -16.18
CA THR A 288 -4.69 21.43 -15.91
C THR A 288 -4.72 20.28 -14.92
N ILE A 289 -5.53 20.37 -13.86
CA ILE A 289 -5.72 19.30 -12.88
C ILE A 289 -6.28 18.05 -13.54
N ILE A 290 -7.31 18.20 -14.37
CA ILE A 290 -7.91 17.09 -15.11
C ILE A 290 -6.89 16.47 -16.06
N ALA A 291 -6.16 17.29 -16.82
CA ALA A 291 -5.12 16.84 -17.74
C ALA A 291 -4.02 16.04 -17.02
N ASN A 292 -3.57 16.51 -15.86
CA ASN A 292 -2.58 15.81 -15.04
C ASN A 292 -3.15 14.51 -14.46
N GLY A 293 -4.39 14.52 -14.00
CA GLY A 293 -5.12 13.31 -13.59
C GLY A 293 -5.16 12.27 -14.71
N LEU A 294 -5.37 12.68 -15.96
CA LEU A 294 -5.37 11.80 -17.13
C LEU A 294 -3.97 11.29 -17.49
N LYS A 295 -2.93 12.12 -17.40
CA LYS A 295 -1.54 11.66 -17.56
C LYS A 295 -1.18 10.61 -16.51
N ARG A 296 -1.64 10.80 -15.27
CA ARG A 296 -1.54 9.81 -14.19
C ARG A 296 -2.47 8.60 -14.43
N ALA A 297 -3.42 8.66 -15.36
CA ALA A 297 -4.34 7.57 -15.70
C ALA A 297 -3.81 6.65 -16.82
N LYS A 298 -2.50 6.63 -17.06
CA LYS A 298 -1.92 5.96 -18.23
C LYS A 298 -2.40 4.52 -18.42
N LEU A 299 -2.45 3.73 -17.34
CA LEU A 299 -2.93 2.35 -17.36
C LEU A 299 -4.42 2.19 -17.70
N ILE A 300 -5.22 3.25 -17.64
CA ILE A 300 -6.64 3.23 -18.02
C ILE A 300 -6.81 3.64 -19.48
N CYS A 301 -5.99 4.59 -19.92
CA CYS A 301 -6.03 5.12 -21.28
C CYS A 301 -5.30 4.23 -22.32
N GLU A 302 -4.45 3.29 -21.87
CA GLU A 302 -3.78 2.23 -22.67
C GLU A 302 -4.54 0.91 -22.68
#